data_AF-A0A497BM59-F1
#
_entry.id   AF-A0A497BM59-F1
#
_cell.length_a   1.000
_cell.length_b   1.000
_cell.length_c   1.000
_cell.angle_alpha   90.00
_cell.angle_beta   90.00
_cell.angle_gamma   90.00
#
_symmetry.space_group_name_H-M   'P 1'
#
loop_
_entity.id
_entity.type
_entity.pdbx_description
1 polymer ?
#
loop_
_entity_poly.entity_id
_entity_poly.type
_entity_poly.pdbx_seq_one_letter_code
_entity_poly.pdbx_strand_id
1 'polypeptide(L)'
;MAGPTQVVTLRSVTNGSRLVTVKDPKALKQQPLARLIPDMRDSEWEGFCADIAVRAVKVPLEVSDDGTVLDGRHRLWAAPPNPG
;
A
#
# COMPACT_ATOMS: atom_id res chain seq x y z
N MET A 1 14.30 -21.04 -7.15
CA MET A 1 12.87 -21.11 -6.79
C MET A 1 12.38 -19.68 -6.61
N ALA A 2 11.79 -19.08 -7.63
CA ALA A 2 11.31 -17.70 -7.57
C ALA A 2 10.10 -17.64 -6.62
N GLY A 3 10.25 -16.95 -5.49
CA GLY A 3 9.14 -16.65 -4.59
C GLY A 3 8.10 -15.76 -5.30
N PRO A 4 6.84 -15.75 -4.80
CA PRO A 4 5.76 -15.05 -5.46
C PRO A 4 6.07 -13.56 -5.60
N THR A 5 6.00 -13.06 -6.83
CA THR A 5 6.08 -11.65 -7.19
C THR A 5 5.09 -10.85 -6.34
N GLN A 6 5.59 -9.95 -5.48
CA GLN A 6 4.73 -9.11 -4.65
C GLN A 6 3.86 -8.22 -5.52
N VAL A 7 2.56 -8.20 -5.27
CA VAL A 7 1.56 -7.43 -6.03
C VAL A 7 0.94 -6.39 -5.11
N VAL A 8 1.47 -5.17 -5.09
CA VAL A 8 0.67 -4.04 -4.57
C VAL A 8 -0.34 -3.73 -5.65
N THR A 9 -1.62 -3.95 -5.40
CA THR A 9 -2.62 -3.51 -6.36
C THR A 9 -2.73 -1.99 -6.28
N LEU A 10 -2.51 -1.30 -7.39
CA LEU A 10 -2.76 0.13 -7.51
C LEU A 10 -4.15 0.39 -8.10
N ARG A 11 -4.76 1.51 -7.76
CA ARG A 11 -5.90 2.08 -8.50
C ARG A 11 -5.44 3.41 -9.09
N SER A 12 -5.23 3.45 -10.41
CA SER A 12 -5.22 4.72 -11.16
C SER A 12 -6.66 5.06 -11.51
N VAL A 13 -7.08 6.30 -11.27
CA VAL A 13 -8.36 6.84 -11.72
C VAL A 13 -8.07 7.77 -12.90
N THR A 14 -8.01 7.21 -14.09
CA THR A 14 -8.05 7.96 -15.36
C THR A 14 -9.24 7.47 -16.18
N ASN A 15 -10.18 8.36 -16.50
CA ASN A 15 -11.33 8.11 -17.38
C ASN A 15 -12.11 6.80 -17.10
N GLY A 16 -12.56 6.59 -15.85
CA GLY A 16 -13.54 5.54 -15.53
C GLY A 16 -13.07 4.09 -15.65
N SER A 17 -11.79 3.85 -15.96
CA SER A 17 -11.20 2.51 -16.03
C SER A 17 -10.29 2.24 -14.83
N ARG A 18 -10.39 1.04 -14.24
CA ARG A 18 -9.66 0.66 -13.02
C ARG A 18 -8.51 -0.29 -13.37
N LEU A 19 -7.30 0.25 -13.44
CA LEU A 19 -6.09 -0.54 -13.70
C LEU A 19 -5.37 -0.87 -12.40
N VAL A 20 -5.05 -2.16 -12.26
CA VAL A 20 -4.29 -2.77 -11.17
C VAL A 20 -2.88 -3.01 -11.64
N THR A 21 -1.91 -2.28 -11.10
CA THR A 21 -0.48 -2.46 -11.42
C THR A 21 0.32 -2.65 -10.14
N VAL A 22 1.44 -3.37 -10.25
CA VAL A 22 2.38 -3.65 -9.16
C VAL A 22 3.49 -2.61 -9.13
N LYS A 23 3.76 -2.02 -7.97
CA LYS A 23 4.93 -1.16 -7.75
C LYS A 23 5.64 -1.50 -6.44
N ASP A 24 6.94 -1.22 -6.41
CA ASP A 24 7.72 -1.19 -5.17
C ASP A 24 7.16 -0.09 -4.25
N PRO A 25 6.79 -0.39 -2.99
CA PRO A 25 6.40 0.60 -2.00
C PRO A 25 7.37 1.79 -1.88
N LYS A 26 8.67 1.56 -2.05
CA LYS A 26 9.71 2.61 -1.98
C LYS A 26 9.65 3.58 -3.15
N ALA A 27 9.03 3.21 -4.27
CA ALA A 27 8.83 4.07 -5.42
C ALA A 27 7.60 4.99 -5.28
N LEU A 28 6.85 4.88 -4.19
CA LEU A 28 5.66 5.69 -3.93
C LEU A 28 5.98 6.89 -3.04
N LYS A 29 5.32 8.01 -3.30
CA LYS A 29 5.43 9.24 -2.51
C LYS A 29 4.30 9.28 -1.49
N GLN A 30 4.60 9.78 -0.30
CA GLN A 30 3.54 10.08 0.67
C GLN A 30 2.82 11.38 0.32
N GLN A 31 1.49 11.39 0.50
CA GLN A 31 0.73 12.63 0.51
C GLN A 31 1.28 13.59 1.58
N PRO A 32 1.63 14.85 1.26
CA PRO A 32 2.16 15.80 2.24
C PRO A 32 1.25 16.03 3.45
N LEU A 33 -0.06 15.89 3.26
CA LEU A 33 -1.07 16.05 4.30
C LEU A 33 -1.41 14.75 5.03
N ALA A 34 -0.75 13.63 4.70
CA ALA A 34 -1.05 12.33 5.32
C ALA A 34 -0.92 12.37 6.84
N ARG A 35 -0.01 13.20 7.39
CA ARG A 35 0.18 13.41 8.83
C ARG A 35 -1.04 13.98 9.57
N LEU A 36 -2.02 14.54 8.86
CA LEU A 36 -3.25 15.04 9.47
C LEU A 36 -4.21 13.91 9.85
N ILE A 37 -4.03 12.72 9.27
CA ILE A 37 -4.73 11.51 9.69
C ILE A 37 -4.05 10.99 10.96
N PRO A 38 -4.78 10.75 12.05
CA PRO A 38 -4.21 10.15 13.25
C PRO A 38 -3.63 8.76 12.98
N ASP A 39 -2.55 8.44 13.69
CA ASP A 39 -1.98 7.11 13.67
C ASP A 39 -2.93 6.10 14.30
N MET A 40 -2.86 4.88 13.78
CA MET A 40 -3.52 3.73 14.39
C MET A 40 -2.87 3.47 15.76
N ARG A 41 -3.65 3.02 16.75
CA ARG A 41 -3.09 2.68 18.07
C ARG A 41 -2.12 1.50 17.93
N ASP A 42 -1.08 1.44 18.75
CA ASP A 42 -0.03 0.41 18.66
C ASP A 42 -0.59 -1.02 18.64
N SER A 43 -1.56 -1.33 19.50
CA SER A 43 -2.19 -2.67 19.54
C SER A 43 -3.00 -3.00 18.29
N GLU A 44 -3.64 -2.00 17.68
CA GLU A 44 -4.34 -2.16 16.40
C GLU A 44 -3.34 -2.31 15.26
N TRP A 45 -2.22 -1.58 15.31
CA TRP A 45 -1.15 -1.65 14.33
C TRP A 45 -0.49 -3.02 14.29
N GLU A 46 -0.19 -3.62 15.44
CA GLU A 46 0.36 -4.98 15.54
C GLU A 46 -0.59 -6.01 14.93
N GLY A 47 -1.88 -5.95 15.29
CA GLY A 47 -2.90 -6.83 14.73
C GLY A 47 -3.06 -6.65 13.22
N PHE A 48 -2.99 -5.41 12.75
CA PHE A 48 -3.05 -5.07 11.32
C PHE A 48 -1.86 -5.61 10.54
N CYS A 49 -0.64 -5.48 11.06
CA CYS A 49 0.56 -6.06 10.47
C CYS A 49 0.48 -7.59 10.40
N ALA A 50 0.00 -8.23 11.47
CA ALA A 50 -0.17 -9.69 11.51
C ALA A 50 -1.19 -10.18 10.47
N ASP A 51 -2.31 -9.48 10.29
CA ASP A 51 -3.30 -9.83 9.25
C ASP A 51 -2.70 -9.69 7.84
N ILE A 52 -1.97 -8.60 7.57
CA ILE A 52 -1.29 -8.40 6.28
C ILE A 52 -0.21 -9.45 6.02
N ALA A 53 0.56 -9.85 7.03
CA ALA A 53 1.58 -10.89 6.89
C ALA A 53 0.98 -12.24 6.47
N VAL A 54 -0.21 -12.59 6.99
CA VAL A 54 -0.87 -13.86 6.68
C VAL A 54 -1.69 -13.80 5.39
N ARG A 55 -2.32 -12.66 5.10
CA ARG A 55 -3.36 -12.56 4.06
C ARG A 55 -3.00 -11.65 2.90
N ALA A 56 -1.83 -11.01 2.95
CA ALA A 56 -1.41 -9.95 2.06
C ALA A 56 -2.39 -8.76 2.02
N VAL A 57 -2.01 -7.70 1.31
CA VAL A 57 -2.87 -6.53 1.09
C VAL A 57 -4.00 -6.91 0.13
N LYS A 58 -5.22 -7.05 0.65
CA LYS A 58 -6.42 -7.38 -0.16
C LYS A 58 -7.01 -6.19 -0.91
N VAL A 59 -6.95 -5.00 -0.29
CA VAL A 59 -7.50 -3.79 -0.88
C VAL A 59 -6.34 -2.99 -1.50
N PRO A 60 -6.43 -2.65 -2.79
CA PRO A 60 -5.43 -1.84 -3.49
C PRO A 60 -5.17 -0.48 -2.85
N LEU A 61 -3.93 0.03 -2.93
CA LEU A 61 -3.65 1.44 -2.65
C LEU A 61 -4.18 2.32 -3.78
N GLU A 62 -4.70 3.50 -3.42
CA GLU A 62 -5.08 4.51 -4.40
C GLU A 62 -3.93 5.49 -4.55
N VAL A 63 -3.48 5.67 -5.79
CA VAL A 63 -2.26 6.42 -6.10
C VAL A 63 -2.53 7.31 -7.31
N SER A 64 -2.08 8.56 -7.24
CA SER A 64 -2.10 9.48 -8.39
C SER A 64 -1.11 9.04 -9.47
N ASP A 65 -1.23 9.64 -10.65
CA ASP A 65 -0.36 9.30 -11.80
C ASP A 65 1.13 9.57 -11.52
N ASP A 66 1.45 10.53 -10.63
CA ASP A 66 2.81 10.87 -10.24
C ASP A 66 3.40 9.99 -9.11
N GLY A 67 2.65 8.96 -8.70
CA GLY A 67 3.07 8.00 -7.67
C GLY A 67 2.75 8.42 -6.22
N THR A 68 1.95 9.47 -6.01
CA THR A 68 1.56 9.91 -4.67
C THR A 68 0.41 9.06 -4.11
N VAL A 69 0.58 8.48 -2.93
CA VAL A 69 -0.44 7.67 -2.28
C VAL A 69 -1.56 8.54 -1.72
N LEU A 70 -2.75 8.43 -2.30
CA LEU A 70 -3.96 9.15 -1.92
C LEU A 70 -4.71 8.43 -0.79
N ASP A 71 -4.76 7.09 -0.83
CA ASP A 71 -5.35 6.26 0.21
C ASP A 71 -4.55 4.96 0.43
N GLY A 72 -4.56 4.49 1.68
CA GLY A 72 -3.93 3.24 2.08
C GLY A 72 -2.57 3.38 2.76
N ARG A 73 -2.22 4.55 3.33
CA ARG A 73 -0.89 4.78 3.96
C ARG A 73 -0.49 3.66 4.95
N HIS A 74 -1.44 3.17 5.76
CA HIS A 74 -1.16 2.11 6.72
C HIS A 74 -0.83 0.79 6.02
N ARG A 75 -1.52 0.47 4.90
CA ARG A 75 -1.19 -0.68 4.05
C ARG A 75 0.17 -0.52 3.37
N LEU A 76 0.54 0.70 2.97
CA LEU A 76 1.87 0.99 2.42
C LEU A 76 2.96 0.68 3.45
N TRP A 77 2.75 1.10 4.70
CA TRP A 77 3.70 0.91 5.79
C TRP A 77 3.80 -0.53 6.29
N ALA A 78 2.67 -1.24 6.34
CA ALA A 78 2.61 -2.63 6.77
C ALA A 78 3.02 -3.63 5.67
N ALA A 79 3.16 -3.17 4.42
CA ALA A 79 3.65 -4.01 3.35
C ALA A 79 5.09 -4.48 3.66
N PRO A 80 5.36 -5.79 3.73
CA PRO A 80 6.68 -6.28 4.09
C PRO A 80 7.73 -5.84 3.03
N PRO A 81 8.96 -5.50 3.46
CA PRO A 81 10.03 -5.19 2.52
C PRO A 81 10.31 -6.40 1.62
N ASN A 82 10.63 -6.16 0.35
CA ASN A 82 11.03 -7.22 -0.55
C ASN A 82 12.35 -7.84 -0.04
N PRO A 83 12.43 -9.16 0.20
CA PRO A 83 13.73 -9.79 0.27
C PRO A 83 14.29 -9.70 -1.17
N GLY A 84 15.34 -8.91 -1.34
CA GLY A 84 16.01 -8.74 -2.63
C GLY A 84 16.51 -10.05 -3.22
#